data_AF-A0A7S2KDQ7-F1
#
_entry.id   AF-A0A7S2KDQ7-F1
#
_cell.length_a   1.000
_cell.length_b   1.000
_cell.length_c   1.000
_cell.angle_alpha   90.00
_cell.angle_beta   90.00
_cell.angle_gamma   90.00
#
_symmetry.space_group_name_H-M   'P 1'
#
loop_
_entity.id
_entity.type
_entity.pdbx_description
1 polymer ?
#
loop_
_entity_poly.entity_id
_entity_poly.type
_entity_poly.pdbx_seq_one_letter_code
_entity_poly.pdbx_strand_id
1 'polypeptide(L)'
;EHRHALGRVLERHVALVAKASAGCGTLAAAMDYTAKEDALWLARAIAAVPGLLESLPVVRHGQTAALKVLQHLSEPELVAARGRLLAAAGSYGSNRYGREVLEYLSGGNACCPSGGYANSMGL
;
A
#
# COMPACT_ATOMS: atom_id res chain seq x y z
N GLU A 1 -21.51 5.28 -8.22
CA GLU A 1 -22.08 5.26 -6.85
C GLU A 1 -21.51 4.14 -5.96
N HIS A 2 -21.64 2.85 -6.31
CA HIS A 2 -21.17 1.72 -5.48
C HIS A 2 -19.68 1.77 -5.06
N ARG A 3 -18.78 2.32 -5.90
CA ARG A 3 -17.33 2.39 -5.61
C ARG A 3 -17.01 3.32 -4.43
N HIS A 4 -17.71 4.45 -4.31
CA HIS A 4 -17.53 5.39 -3.20
C HIS A 4 -18.05 4.81 -1.87
N ALA A 5 -19.14 4.02 -1.92
CA ALA A 5 -19.67 3.35 -0.72
C ALA A 5 -18.65 2.35 -0.14
N LEU A 6 -17.99 1.57 -1.00
CA LEU A 6 -16.95 0.64 -0.59
C LEU A 6 -15.75 1.35 0.05
N GLY A 7 -15.29 2.45 -0.55
CA GLY A 7 -14.18 3.26 0.00
C GLY A 7 -14.43 3.71 1.44
N ARG A 8 -15.64 4.23 1.71
CA ARG A 8 -16.02 4.68 3.06
C ARG A 8 -16.17 3.56 4.08
N VAL A 9 -16.61 2.37 3.65
CA VAL A 9 -16.66 1.21 4.54
C VAL A 9 -15.26 0.73 4.87
N LEU A 10 -14.36 0.64 3.87
CA LEU A 10 -12.97 0.24 4.08
C LEU A 10 -12.22 1.22 4.98
N GLU A 11 -12.43 2.52 4.81
CA GLU A 11 -11.86 3.56 5.67
C GLU A 11 -12.17 3.32 7.16
N ARG A 12 -13.44 3.09 7.50
CA ARG A 12 -13.88 2.86 8.89
C ARG A 12 -13.31 1.58 9.51
N HIS A 13 -12.96 0.60 8.69
CA HIS A 13 -12.50 -0.71 9.13
C HIS A 13 -11.06 -1.01 8.74
N VAL A 14 -10.29 0.00 8.31
CA VAL A 14 -8.98 -0.19 7.68
C VAL A 14 -8.00 -0.95 8.58
N ALA A 15 -7.98 -0.63 9.88
CA ALA A 15 -7.12 -1.30 10.86
C ALA A 15 -7.50 -2.76 11.11
N LEU A 16 -8.79 -3.11 11.00
CA LEU A 16 -9.26 -4.49 11.14
C LEU A 16 -8.92 -5.29 9.89
N VAL A 17 -9.17 -4.72 8.71
CA VAL A 17 -8.93 -5.36 7.41
C VAL A 17 -7.44 -5.60 7.18
N ALA A 18 -6.59 -4.61 7.44
CA ALA A 18 -5.15 -4.70 7.24
C ALA A 18 -4.42 -5.67 8.19
N LYS A 19 -5.06 -6.17 9.25
CA LYS A 19 -4.47 -7.20 10.13
C LYS A 19 -4.44 -8.58 9.47
N ALA A 20 -5.31 -8.83 8.49
CA ALA A 20 -5.37 -10.10 7.78
C ALA A 20 -4.69 -9.99 6.41
N SER A 21 -3.92 -11.01 6.02
CA SER A 21 -3.28 -11.07 4.70
C SER A 21 -4.27 -10.92 3.55
N ALA A 22 -5.45 -11.55 3.67
CA ALA A 22 -6.53 -11.39 2.69
C ALA A 22 -7.05 -9.95 2.64
N GLY A 23 -7.17 -9.29 3.79
CA GLY A 23 -7.62 -7.90 3.86
C GLY A 23 -6.61 -6.92 3.27
N CYS A 24 -5.30 -7.16 3.43
CA CYS A 24 -4.28 -6.41 2.70
C CYS A 24 -4.43 -6.53 1.18
N GLY A 25 -4.73 -7.74 0.68
CA GLY A 25 -5.05 -7.96 -0.72
C GLY A 25 -6.29 -7.18 -1.18
N THR A 26 -7.36 -7.18 -0.37
CA THR A 26 -8.57 -6.39 -0.64
C THR A 26 -8.29 -4.89 -0.69
N LEU A 27 -7.44 -4.37 0.22
CA LEU A 27 -7.05 -2.96 0.23
C LEU A 27 -6.28 -2.60 -1.04
N ALA A 28 -5.29 -3.40 -1.43
CA ALA A 28 -4.53 -3.18 -2.67
C ALA A 28 -5.46 -3.18 -3.90
N ALA A 29 -6.34 -4.18 -4.01
CA ALA A 29 -7.30 -4.26 -5.10
C ALA A 29 -8.29 -3.08 -5.09
N ALA A 30 -8.75 -2.65 -3.91
CA ALA A 30 -9.62 -1.49 -3.81
C ALA A 30 -8.93 -0.22 -4.34
N MET A 31 -7.64 -0.01 -4.03
CA MET A 31 -6.89 1.12 -4.57
C MET A 31 -6.74 1.06 -6.10
N ASP A 32 -6.66 -0.13 -6.70
CA ASP A 32 -6.56 -0.31 -8.15
C ASP A 32 -7.90 -0.08 -8.89
N TYR A 33 -9.04 -0.38 -8.26
CA TYR A 33 -10.36 -0.31 -8.91
C TYR A 33 -11.21 0.92 -8.52
N THR A 34 -10.77 1.71 -7.54
CA THR A 34 -11.46 2.94 -7.10
C THR A 34 -10.99 4.15 -7.90
N ALA A 35 -11.71 5.28 -7.80
CA ALA A 35 -11.26 6.52 -8.43
C ALA A 35 -9.96 7.01 -7.76
N LYS A 36 -9.14 7.78 -8.48
CA LYS A 36 -7.87 8.31 -7.94
C LYS A 36 -8.04 9.06 -6.62
N GLU A 37 -9.13 9.82 -6.49
CA GLU A 37 -9.49 10.55 -5.27
C GLU A 37 -9.81 9.61 -4.10
N ASP A 38 -10.60 8.56 -4.34
CA ASP A 38 -10.93 7.54 -3.34
C ASP A 38 -9.67 6.77 -2.91
N ALA A 39 -8.78 6.43 -3.84
CA ALA A 39 -7.52 5.76 -3.56
C ALA A 39 -6.58 6.64 -2.71
N LEU A 40 -6.53 7.95 -2.99
CA LEU A 40 -5.82 8.92 -2.15
C LEU A 40 -6.43 8.99 -0.74
N TRP A 41 -7.75 9.01 -0.61
CA TRP A 41 -8.42 9.01 0.70
C TRP A 41 -8.11 7.74 1.48
N LEU A 42 -8.16 6.58 0.82
CA LEU A 42 -7.81 5.31 1.45
C LEU A 42 -6.34 5.25 1.85
N ALA A 43 -5.43 5.77 1.02
CA ALA A 43 -4.01 5.89 1.34
C ALA A 43 -3.78 6.73 2.60
N ARG A 44 -4.45 7.89 2.68
CA ARG A 44 -4.42 8.77 3.85
C ARG A 44 -4.97 8.09 5.09
N ALA A 45 -6.09 7.39 4.97
CA ALA A 45 -6.69 6.65 6.08
C ALA A 45 -5.74 5.57 6.62
N ILE A 46 -5.08 4.81 5.75
CA ILE A 46 -4.07 3.83 6.15
C ILE A 46 -2.90 4.52 6.84
N ALA A 47 -2.37 5.59 6.24
CA ALA A 47 -1.22 6.32 6.76
C ALA A 47 -1.51 7.02 8.11
N ALA A 48 -2.75 7.41 8.36
CA ALA A 48 -3.18 8.08 9.59
C ALA A 48 -3.31 7.14 10.79
N VAL A 49 -3.48 5.83 10.58
CA VAL A 49 -3.53 4.85 11.67
C VAL A 49 -2.10 4.56 12.16
N PRO A 50 -1.77 4.84 13.44
CA PRO A 50 -0.42 4.63 13.97
C PRO A 50 0.03 3.16 13.85
N GLY A 51 1.23 2.93 13.31
CA GLY A 51 1.82 1.60 13.17
C GLY A 51 1.22 0.74 12.05
N LEU A 52 0.13 1.18 11.41
CA LEU A 52 -0.54 0.36 10.41
C LEU A 52 0.29 0.22 9.15
N LEU A 53 0.76 1.34 8.60
CA LEU A 53 1.58 1.37 7.40
C LEU A 53 2.87 0.55 7.59
N GLU A 54 3.46 0.61 8.77
CA GLU A 54 4.67 -0.09 9.17
C GLU A 54 4.44 -1.60 9.35
N SER A 55 3.22 -2.01 9.69
CA SER A 55 2.84 -3.42 9.77
C SER A 55 2.53 -4.06 8.42
N LEU A 56 2.22 -3.28 7.38
CA LEU A 56 1.85 -3.83 6.08
C LEU A 56 2.99 -4.64 5.42
N PRO A 57 4.26 -4.16 5.37
CA PRO A 57 5.35 -4.90 4.71
C PRO A 57 5.65 -6.26 5.32
N VAL A 58 5.21 -6.56 6.56
CA VAL A 58 5.47 -7.87 7.17
C VAL A 58 4.45 -8.95 6.82
N VAL A 59 3.29 -8.56 6.26
CA VAL A 59 2.20 -9.48 5.93
C VAL A 59 2.24 -9.86 4.45
N ARG A 60 1.90 -11.12 4.14
CA ARG A 60 1.68 -11.56 2.75
C ARG A 60 0.62 -10.67 2.08
N HIS A 61 0.90 -10.14 0.88
CA HIS A 61 0.12 -9.12 0.17
C HIS A 61 0.11 -7.71 0.80
N GLY A 62 0.62 -7.55 2.02
CA GLY A 62 0.73 -6.26 2.68
C GLY A 62 1.80 -5.36 2.05
N GLN A 63 2.88 -5.91 1.50
CA GLN A 63 3.84 -5.13 0.70
C GLN A 63 3.15 -4.38 -0.45
N THR A 64 2.26 -5.05 -1.17
CA THR A 64 1.59 -4.46 -2.34
C THR A 64 0.69 -3.33 -1.88
N ALA A 65 -0.04 -3.52 -0.77
CA ALA A 65 -0.83 -2.46 -0.16
C ALA A 65 0.05 -1.27 0.29
N ALA A 66 1.19 -1.52 0.94
CA ALA A 66 2.11 -0.47 1.36
C ALA A 66 2.65 0.35 0.17
N LEU A 67 3.07 -0.33 -0.90
CA LEU A 67 3.54 0.33 -2.13
C LEU A 67 2.42 1.16 -2.78
N LYS A 68 1.19 0.65 -2.84
CA LYS A 68 0.04 1.39 -3.36
C LYS A 68 -0.26 2.62 -2.52
N VAL A 69 -0.21 2.52 -1.19
CA VAL A 69 -0.33 3.69 -0.30
C VAL A 69 0.70 4.74 -0.68
N LEU A 70 1.98 4.39 -0.78
CA LEU A 70 3.05 5.33 -1.14
C LEU A 70 2.83 5.96 -2.53
N GLN A 71 2.33 5.21 -3.51
CA GLN A 71 2.04 5.71 -4.86
C GLN A 71 0.92 6.75 -4.92
N HIS A 72 0.00 6.73 -3.95
CA HIS A 72 -1.17 7.62 -3.94
C HIS A 72 -1.02 8.84 -3.03
N LEU A 73 -0.09 8.84 -2.07
CA LEU A 73 0.13 9.98 -1.18
C LEU A 73 0.72 11.19 -1.93
N SER A 74 0.40 12.40 -1.47
CA SER A 74 1.09 13.62 -1.94
C SER A 74 2.54 13.67 -1.46
N GLU A 75 3.40 14.47 -2.09
CA GLU A 75 4.82 14.56 -1.74
C GLU A 75 5.12 14.76 -0.23
N PRO A 76 4.48 15.70 0.50
CA PRO A 76 4.75 15.84 1.94
C PRO A 76 4.30 14.63 2.77
N GLU A 77 3.16 14.02 2.40
CA GLU A 77 2.66 12.82 3.06
C GLU A 77 3.55 11.60 2.78
N LEU A 78 4.04 11.51 1.54
CA LEU A 78 4.97 10.48 1.08
C LEU A 78 6.29 10.57 1.84
N VAL A 79 6.88 11.76 1.96
CA VAL A 79 8.12 11.97 2.73
C VAL A 79 7.95 11.50 4.18
N ALA A 80 6.84 11.88 4.83
CA ALA A 80 6.54 11.44 6.19
C ALA A 80 6.34 9.91 6.29
N ALA A 81 5.60 9.31 5.35
CA ALA A 81 5.37 7.87 5.29
C ALA A 81 6.68 7.09 5.06
N ARG A 82 7.54 7.56 4.15
CA ARG A 82 8.86 7.00 3.90
C ARG A 82 9.74 7.05 5.14
N GLY A 83 9.77 8.18 5.85
CA GLY A 83 10.53 8.32 7.09
C GLY A 83 10.12 7.30 8.15
N ARG A 84 8.82 7.07 8.32
CA ARG A 84 8.30 6.05 9.25
C ARG A 84 8.67 4.62 8.84
N LEU A 85 8.52 4.29 7.56
CA LEU A 85 8.89 2.96 7.05
C LEU A 85 10.40 2.71 7.18
N LEU A 86 11.25 3.70 6.88
CA LEU A 86 12.69 3.60 7.05
C LEU A 86 13.09 3.46 8.53
N ALA A 87 12.43 4.18 9.44
CA ALA A 87 12.65 4.01 10.88
C ALA A 87 12.32 2.59 11.37
N ALA A 88 11.34 1.92 10.73
CA ALA A 88 10.96 0.55 11.01
C ALA A 88 11.75 -0.51 10.21
N ALA A 89 12.74 -0.11 9.39
CA ALA A 89 13.49 -1.00 8.48
C ALA A 89 14.14 -2.20 9.16
N GLY A 90 14.58 -2.05 10.42
CA GLY A 90 15.18 -3.15 11.19
C GLY A 90 14.24 -4.35 11.35
N SER A 91 12.92 -4.12 11.36
CA SER A 91 11.92 -5.19 11.45
C SER A 91 11.63 -5.89 10.11
N TYR A 92 12.09 -5.33 9.00
CA TYR A 92 11.78 -5.79 7.64
C TYR A 92 12.87 -6.67 7.04
N GLY A 93 14.13 -6.53 7.48
CA GLY A 93 15.28 -7.16 6.82
C GLY A 93 15.23 -8.70 6.77
N SER A 94 14.61 -9.35 7.75
CA SER A 94 14.44 -10.81 7.78
C SER A 94 13.24 -11.29 6.94
N ASN A 95 12.32 -10.40 6.58
CA ASN A 95 11.12 -10.73 5.82
C ASN A 95 11.35 -10.48 4.32
N ARG A 96 11.00 -11.44 3.47
CA ARG A 96 11.09 -11.27 2.01
C ARG A 96 10.28 -10.07 1.52
N TYR A 97 9.13 -9.82 2.14
CA TYR A 97 8.22 -8.76 1.70
C TYR A 97 8.67 -7.37 2.15
N GLY A 98 9.26 -7.32 3.34
CA GLY A 98 9.84 -6.11 3.89
C GLY A 98 11.01 -5.61 3.04
N ARG A 99 11.82 -6.53 2.50
CA ARG A 99 12.94 -6.21 1.59
C ARG A 99 12.48 -5.52 0.31
N GLU A 100 11.39 -5.97 -0.31
CA GLU A 100 10.84 -5.33 -1.52
C GLU A 100 10.42 -3.87 -1.26
N VAL A 101 9.82 -3.61 -0.09
CA VAL A 101 9.46 -2.24 0.32
C VAL A 101 10.72 -1.42 0.59
N LEU A 102 11.74 -1.98 1.23
CA LEU A 102 13.02 -1.29 1.43
C LEU A 102 13.72 -0.96 0.12
N GLU A 103 13.74 -1.88 -0.83
CA GLU A 103 14.27 -1.65 -2.18
C GLU A 103 13.51 -0.51 -2.88
N TYR A 104 12.19 -0.47 -2.76
CA TYR A 104 11.39 0.65 -3.29
C TYR A 104 11.75 1.99 -2.63
N LEU A 105 12.01 2.00 -1.33
CA LEU A 105 12.37 3.21 -0.57
C LEU A 105 13.80 3.69 -0.87
N SER A 106 14.75 2.75 -1.02
CA SER A 106 16.14 3.03 -1.34
C SER A 106 16.36 3.35 -2.82
N GLY A 107 15.51 2.81 -3.71
CA GLY A 107 15.60 2.93 -5.16
C GLY A 107 15.19 4.28 -5.73
N GLY A 108 15.03 5.32 -4.88
CA GLY A 108 14.87 6.74 -5.24
C GLY A 108 14.51 7.02 -6.70
N ASN A 109 13.28 6.72 -7.11
CA ASN A 109 12.76 7.05 -8.46
C ASN A 109 13.52 6.49 -9.68
N ALA A 110 14.33 5.44 -9.58
CA ALA A 110 14.88 4.81 -10.78
C ALA A 110 13.85 3.85 -11.42
N CYS A 111 13.14 4.40 -12.41
CA CYS A 111 12.42 3.70 -13.48
C CYS A 111 11.02 3.13 -13.15
N CYS A 112 10.02 3.79 -13.72
CA CYS A 112 8.67 3.29 -13.93
C CYS A 112 8.65 1.83 -14.45
N PRO A 113 7.74 0.98 -13.95
CA PRO A 113 7.08 0.00 -14.80
C PRO A 113 5.65 0.49 -15.06
N SER A 114 5.53 1.61 -15.77
CA SER A 114 4.29 1.91 -16.49
C SER A 114 4.25 1.01 -17.73
N GLY A 115 3.80 -0.22 -17.55
CA GLY A 115 3.55 -1.16 -18.64
C GLY A 115 4.03 -2.56 -18.34
N GLY A 116 3.11 -3.53 -18.27
CA GLY A 116 3.51 -4.93 -18.43
C GLY A 116 2.73 -6.01 -17.70
N TYR A 117 1.51 -5.79 -17.21
CA TYR A 117 0.58 -6.92 -17.07
C TYR A 117 0.00 -7.24 -18.45
N ALA A 118 0.85 -7.75 -19.34
CA ALA A 118 0.39 -8.44 -20.53
C ALA A 118 -0.30 -9.72 -20.05
N ASN A 119 -1.63 -9.75 -20.18
CA ASN A 119 -2.46 -10.94 -20.10
C ASN A 119 -1.84 -12.04 -20.97
N SER A 120 -1.18 -13.02 -20.35
CA SER A 120 -0.99 -14.33 -20.96
C SER A 120 -2.27 -15.15 -20.74
N MET A 121 -3.32 -14.80 -21.48
CA MET A 121 -4.34 -15.78 -21.86
C MET A 121 -3.75 -16.59 -23.01
N GLY A 122 -3.08 -17.69 -22.67
CA GLY A 122 -2.88 -18.81 -23.59
C GLY A 122 -4.13 -19.67 -23.57
N LEU A 123 -4.74 -19.78 -24.75
CA LEU A 123 -5.88 -20.64 -25.10
C LEU A 123 -5.67 -22.11 -24.73
#